data_AF-A0A1V4ZB57-F1
#
_entry.id   AF-A0A1V4ZB57-F1
#
_cell.length_a   1.000
_cell.length_b   1.000
_cell.length_c   1.000
_cell.angle_alpha   90.00
_cell.angle_beta   90.00
_cell.angle_gamma   90.00
#
_symmetry.space_group_name_H-M   'P 1'
#
loop_
_entity.id
_entity.type
_entity.pdbx_description
1 polymer ?
#
loop_
_entity_poly.entity_id
_entity_poly.type
_entity_poly.pdbx_seq_one_letter_code
_entity_poly.pdbx_strand_id
1 'polypeptide(L)'
;MERNTRPFFVMPGSALRDLREELDLLEGANGSETMERYGYRCGVGLVRTLAIECTGVDHLRDVLKQIWSETGLSRMEVDLITENEMVITFADSIEAESGYSCDFTKGYLIGIVSTLMKRRYEGKEVSCISDGSHRCVHVLTPSANFSDEAPKIAYRPDNKHILLDGNAYLMEMDDNSEAYEIFLEQVSHGRKGMIIAREYPEKVKKRYGIDNIPFLWLSFERDRKYTREPTNIPLIYSEVKNFLDTTPKAIVLFSGIEYLISQNTFVKVLKFVQLLNENISITDGVLLLPVSPDALNQKEVKQLERELRNV
;
A
#
# COMPACT_ATOMS: atom_id res chain seq x y z
N MET A 1 27.17 -12.61 24.73
CA MET A 1 26.58 -13.46 23.67
C MET A 1 25.13 -13.06 23.53
N GLU A 2 24.83 -12.10 22.66
CA GLU A 2 23.44 -11.81 22.30
C GLU A 2 22.88 -13.02 21.56
N ARG A 3 21.86 -13.65 22.16
CA ARG A 3 21.09 -14.67 21.46
C ARG A 3 20.30 -13.96 20.36
N ASN A 4 20.78 -14.08 19.12
CA ASN A 4 20.04 -13.71 17.93
C ASN A 4 18.90 -14.72 17.70
N THR A 5 17.98 -14.84 18.66
CA THR A 5 16.79 -15.68 18.53
C THR A 5 15.74 -14.88 17.78
N ARG A 6 15.70 -15.04 16.46
CA ARG A 6 14.61 -14.54 15.62
C ARG A 6 13.38 -15.41 15.92
N PRO A 7 12.28 -14.83 16.45
CA PRO A 7 11.10 -15.63 16.79
C PRO A 7 10.51 -16.23 15.51
N PHE A 8 10.33 -17.55 15.52
CA PHE A 8 9.70 -18.30 14.43
C PHE A 8 8.41 -18.94 14.95
N PHE A 9 7.36 -18.90 14.13
CA PHE A 9 6.03 -19.39 14.49
C PHE A 9 5.61 -20.44 13.46
N VAL A 10 5.33 -21.65 13.91
CA VAL A 10 4.95 -22.79 13.05
C VAL A 10 3.46 -23.04 13.20
N MET A 11 2.75 -23.14 12.07
CA MET A 11 1.35 -23.55 12.02
C MET A 11 1.15 -24.70 11.03
N PRO A 12 0.11 -25.55 11.24
CA PRO A 12 -0.31 -26.50 10.22
C PRO A 12 -0.75 -25.78 8.94
N GLY A 13 -0.53 -26.41 7.78
CA GLY A 13 -0.97 -25.85 6.48
C GLY A 13 -2.47 -25.57 6.40
N SER A 14 -3.29 -26.34 7.13
CA SER A 14 -4.74 -26.13 7.23
C SER A 14 -5.11 -24.76 7.82
N ALA A 15 -4.24 -24.13 8.61
CA ALA A 15 -4.53 -22.83 9.20
C ALA A 15 -4.74 -21.73 8.15
N LEU A 16 -4.10 -21.84 6.97
CA LEU A 16 -4.35 -20.90 5.86
C LEU A 16 -5.71 -21.11 5.23
N ARG A 17 -6.16 -22.35 5.09
CA ARG A 17 -7.50 -22.69 4.62
C ARG A 17 -8.56 -22.18 5.60
N ASP A 18 -8.41 -22.49 6.87
CA ASP A 18 -9.37 -22.11 7.91
C ASP A 18 -9.46 -20.57 8.02
N LEU A 19 -8.33 -19.87 7.91
CA LEU A 19 -8.31 -18.40 7.83
C LEU A 19 -9.03 -17.88 6.58
N ARG A 20 -8.83 -18.52 5.41
CA ARG A 20 -9.50 -18.13 4.16
C ARG A 20 -11.01 -18.31 4.27
N GLU A 21 -11.48 -19.41 4.84
CA GLU A 21 -12.91 -19.67 5.06
C GLU A 21 -13.54 -18.57 5.95
N GLU A 22 -12.88 -18.22 7.05
CA GLU A 22 -13.36 -17.13 7.93
C GLU A 22 -13.38 -15.77 7.21
N LEU A 23 -12.37 -15.46 6.39
CA LEU A 23 -12.32 -14.22 5.63
C LEU A 23 -13.41 -14.16 4.55
N ASP A 24 -13.66 -15.25 3.84
CA ASP A 24 -14.71 -15.33 2.82
C ASP A 24 -16.11 -15.19 3.48
N LEU A 25 -16.30 -15.69 4.71
CA LEU A 25 -17.54 -15.49 5.49
C LEU A 25 -17.75 -14.02 5.90
N LEU A 26 -16.68 -13.31 6.26
CA LEU A 26 -16.75 -11.92 6.74
C LEU A 26 -16.78 -10.88 5.62
N GLU A 27 -16.00 -11.11 4.56
CA GLU A 27 -15.72 -10.13 3.51
C GLU A 27 -16.26 -10.53 2.13
N GLY A 28 -16.86 -11.71 2.00
CA GLY A 28 -17.41 -12.21 0.74
C GLY A 28 -16.33 -12.35 -0.33
N ALA A 29 -16.54 -11.70 -1.49
CA ALA A 29 -15.62 -11.76 -2.62
C ALA A 29 -14.22 -11.16 -2.34
N ASN A 30 -14.05 -10.39 -1.25
CA ASN A 30 -12.81 -9.69 -0.94
C ASN A 30 -11.80 -10.53 -0.13
N GLY A 31 -12.16 -11.73 0.35
CA GLY A 31 -11.25 -12.58 1.12
C GLY A 31 -9.98 -12.97 0.35
N SER A 32 -10.10 -13.16 -0.97
CA SER A 32 -8.96 -13.37 -1.89
C SER A 32 -7.93 -12.23 -1.84
N GLU A 33 -8.40 -10.99 -1.93
CA GLU A 33 -7.56 -9.80 -1.91
C GLU A 33 -6.91 -9.60 -0.52
N THR A 34 -7.66 -9.89 0.55
CA THR A 34 -7.13 -9.84 1.91
C THR A 34 -6.03 -10.87 2.12
N MET A 35 -6.18 -12.10 1.61
CA MET A 35 -5.14 -13.13 1.64
C MET A 35 -3.88 -12.69 0.89
N GLU A 36 -4.03 -12.11 -0.30
CA GLU A 36 -2.89 -11.60 -1.07
C GLU A 36 -2.14 -10.49 -0.31
N ARG A 37 -2.86 -9.51 0.27
CA ARG A 37 -2.24 -8.45 1.07
C ARG A 37 -1.55 -8.99 2.32
N TYR A 38 -2.16 -9.97 2.97
CA TYR A 38 -1.57 -10.61 4.13
C TYR A 38 -0.29 -11.36 3.76
N GLY A 39 -0.32 -12.14 2.68
CA GLY A 39 0.85 -12.82 2.12
C GLY A 39 1.98 -11.83 1.81
N TYR A 40 1.69 -10.73 1.14
CA TYR A 40 2.69 -9.69 0.85
C TYR A 40 3.40 -9.19 2.10
N ARG A 41 2.66 -8.89 3.17
CA ARG A 41 3.23 -8.45 4.45
C ARG A 41 4.10 -9.54 5.09
N CYS A 42 3.69 -10.80 5.01
CA CYS A 42 4.51 -11.94 5.46
C CYS A 42 5.82 -12.04 4.67
N GLY A 43 5.79 -11.89 3.34
CA GLY A 43 6.98 -11.90 2.49
C GLY A 43 7.98 -10.79 2.82
N VAL A 44 7.49 -9.56 2.97
CA VAL A 44 8.31 -8.41 3.40
C VAL A 44 8.91 -8.67 4.79
N GLY A 45 8.09 -9.17 5.72
CA GLY A 45 8.51 -9.52 7.08
C GLY A 45 9.63 -10.56 7.07
N LEU A 46 9.48 -11.64 6.29
CA LEU A 46 10.47 -12.72 6.21
C LEU A 46 11.84 -12.22 5.76
N VAL A 47 11.91 -11.45 4.67
CA VAL A 47 13.18 -10.94 4.14
C VAL A 47 13.87 -10.03 5.17
N ARG A 48 13.10 -9.16 5.84
CA ARG A 48 13.61 -8.28 6.90
C ARG A 48 14.12 -9.07 8.11
N THR A 49 13.37 -10.07 8.55
CA THR A 49 13.74 -10.93 9.68
C THR A 49 14.99 -11.74 9.36
N LEU A 50 15.11 -12.26 8.14
CA LEU A 50 16.28 -13.02 7.73
C LEU A 50 17.52 -12.14 7.48
N ALA A 51 17.32 -10.82 7.29
CA ALA A 51 18.34 -9.84 6.94
C ALA A 51 19.12 -10.24 5.68
N ILE A 52 18.38 -10.71 4.67
CA ILE A 52 18.95 -11.14 3.38
C ILE A 52 18.90 -9.97 2.41
N GLU A 53 20.01 -9.71 1.75
CA GLU A 53 20.12 -8.75 0.66
C GLU A 53 20.45 -9.48 -0.65
N CYS A 54 19.96 -8.96 -1.77
CA CYS A 54 20.24 -9.49 -3.10
C CYS A 54 20.91 -8.41 -3.95
N THR A 55 22.10 -8.69 -4.47
CA THR A 55 22.82 -7.81 -5.37
C THR A 55 22.55 -8.22 -6.82
N GLY A 56 21.51 -7.65 -7.42
CA GLY A 56 21.19 -7.86 -8.83
C GLY A 56 20.43 -9.15 -9.13
N VAL A 57 20.01 -9.27 -10.39
CA VAL A 57 19.09 -10.30 -10.88
C VAL A 57 19.78 -11.68 -10.94
N ASP A 58 21.09 -11.72 -11.18
CA ASP A 58 21.86 -12.97 -11.38
C ASP A 58 21.84 -13.91 -10.17
N HIS A 59 21.78 -13.34 -8.95
CA HIS A 59 21.74 -14.10 -7.70
C HIS A 59 20.33 -14.32 -7.16
N LEU A 60 19.32 -13.66 -7.74
CA LEU A 60 17.95 -13.70 -7.25
C LEU A 60 17.37 -15.12 -7.24
N ARG A 61 17.72 -15.93 -8.25
CA ARG A 61 17.24 -17.31 -8.39
C ARG A 61 17.55 -18.16 -7.15
N ASP A 62 18.79 -18.13 -6.71
CA ASP A 62 19.26 -18.98 -5.61
C ASP A 62 18.78 -18.46 -4.26
N VAL A 63 18.84 -17.13 -4.07
CA VAL A 63 18.32 -16.46 -2.88
C VAL A 63 16.82 -16.72 -2.71
N LEU A 64 16.04 -16.60 -3.80
CA LEU A 64 14.60 -16.81 -3.77
C LEU A 64 14.25 -18.26 -3.41
N LYS A 65 14.94 -19.25 -3.99
CA LYS A 65 14.76 -20.66 -3.65
C LYS A 65 15.08 -20.95 -2.19
N GLN A 66 16.18 -20.39 -1.68
CA GLN A 66 16.57 -20.56 -0.28
C GLN A 66 15.50 -20.00 0.65
N ILE A 67 15.08 -18.75 0.45
CA ILE A 67 14.04 -18.10 1.27
C ILE A 67 12.73 -18.88 1.19
N TRP A 68 12.32 -19.30 -0.01
CA TRP A 68 11.05 -20.00 -0.18
C TRP A 68 11.03 -21.35 0.53
N SER A 69 12.16 -22.06 0.55
CA SER A 69 12.26 -23.37 1.21
C SER A 69 11.97 -23.30 2.72
N GLU A 70 12.19 -22.15 3.36
CA GLU A 70 11.90 -21.90 4.77
C GLU A 70 10.39 -21.71 5.05
N THR A 71 9.59 -21.40 4.02
CA THR A 71 8.16 -21.09 4.20
C THR A 71 7.30 -22.33 4.38
N GLY A 72 7.71 -23.47 3.80
CA GLY A 72 6.93 -24.71 3.81
C GLY A 72 5.60 -24.64 3.06
N LEU A 73 5.36 -23.61 2.23
CA LEU A 73 4.07 -23.39 1.56
C LEU A 73 3.88 -24.22 0.29
N SER A 74 4.97 -24.50 -0.41
CA SER A 74 4.97 -25.21 -1.69
C SER A 74 6.41 -25.51 -2.14
N ARG A 75 6.55 -26.39 -3.13
CA ARG A 75 7.83 -26.62 -3.82
C ARG A 75 7.97 -25.67 -5.00
N MET A 76 8.98 -24.80 -4.94
CA MET A 76 9.26 -23.78 -5.95
C MET A 76 10.20 -24.28 -7.06
N GLU A 77 9.82 -24.01 -8.30
CA GLU A 77 10.68 -23.97 -9.46
C GLU A 77 10.71 -22.55 -10.03
N VAL A 78 11.90 -22.07 -10.37
CA VAL A 78 12.06 -20.77 -11.01
C VAL A 78 12.30 -21.06 -12.49
N ASP A 79 11.36 -20.72 -13.36
CA ASP A 79 11.49 -21.01 -14.79
C ASP A 79 12.27 -19.90 -15.48
N LEU A 80 11.86 -18.65 -15.25
CA LEU A 80 12.42 -17.47 -15.88
C LEU A 80 12.68 -16.38 -14.85
N ILE A 81 13.82 -15.72 -14.95
CA ILE A 81 14.08 -14.43 -14.29
C ILE A 81 14.74 -13.53 -15.32
N THR A 82 14.10 -12.40 -15.59
CA THR A 82 14.64 -11.28 -16.38
C THR A 82 14.40 -9.98 -15.61
N GLU A 83 14.90 -8.86 -16.14
CA GLU A 83 14.64 -7.54 -15.53
C GLU A 83 13.16 -7.12 -15.55
N ASN A 84 12.37 -7.64 -16.50
CA ASN A 84 10.99 -7.20 -16.75
C ASN A 84 9.94 -8.28 -16.45
N GLU A 85 10.35 -9.52 -16.28
CA GLU A 85 9.44 -10.63 -16.06
C GLU A 85 10.14 -11.76 -15.30
N MET A 86 9.41 -12.33 -14.34
CA MET A 86 9.82 -13.53 -13.62
C MET A 86 8.67 -14.53 -13.67
N VAL A 87 8.99 -15.78 -13.99
CA VAL A 87 8.03 -16.88 -14.03
C VAL A 87 8.46 -17.91 -13.00
N ILE A 88 7.57 -18.14 -12.03
CA ILE A 88 7.78 -19.05 -10.92
C ILE A 88 6.64 -20.05 -10.91
N THR A 89 6.99 -21.33 -10.81
CA THR A 89 6.04 -22.43 -10.78
C THR A 89 6.10 -23.12 -9.42
N PHE A 90 4.93 -23.44 -8.87
CA PHE A 90 4.78 -24.16 -7.63
C PHE A 90 4.10 -25.53 -7.84
N ALA A 91 4.64 -26.52 -7.15
CA ALA A 91 4.02 -27.81 -6.91
C ALA A 91 3.64 -27.94 -5.42
N ASP A 92 2.68 -28.82 -5.10
CA ASP A 92 2.20 -29.10 -3.74
C ASP A 92 1.82 -27.80 -2.98
N SER A 93 1.03 -26.95 -3.62
CA SER A 93 0.55 -25.71 -3.00
C SER A 93 -0.53 -26.01 -1.97
N ILE A 94 -0.29 -25.59 -0.72
CA ILE A 94 -1.26 -25.75 0.39
C ILE A 94 -2.61 -25.09 0.07
N GLU A 95 -2.60 -23.91 -0.56
CA GLU A 95 -3.83 -23.21 -0.94
C GLU A 95 -4.58 -23.94 -2.06
N ALA A 96 -3.86 -24.39 -3.09
CA ALA A 96 -4.47 -25.06 -4.23
C ALA A 96 -5.02 -26.45 -3.88
N GLU A 97 -4.31 -27.19 -3.01
CA GLU A 97 -4.80 -28.47 -2.47
C GLU A 97 -6.08 -28.30 -1.65
N SER A 98 -6.29 -27.12 -1.09
CA SER A 98 -7.52 -26.76 -0.36
C SER A 98 -8.64 -26.28 -1.29
N GLY A 99 -8.42 -26.26 -2.61
CA GLY A 99 -9.42 -25.86 -3.61
C GLY A 99 -9.51 -24.36 -3.88
N TYR A 100 -8.56 -23.56 -3.39
CA TYR A 100 -8.52 -22.12 -3.60
C TYR A 100 -7.44 -21.70 -4.60
N SER A 101 -7.55 -20.50 -5.15
CA SER A 101 -6.43 -19.82 -5.82
C SER A 101 -5.29 -19.55 -4.83
N CYS A 102 -4.06 -19.49 -5.31
CA CYS A 102 -2.87 -19.30 -4.47
C CYS A 102 -2.65 -17.82 -4.13
N ASP A 103 -3.66 -17.17 -3.54
CA ASP A 103 -3.66 -15.72 -3.29
C ASP A 103 -2.60 -15.30 -2.28
N PHE A 104 -2.52 -16.02 -1.16
CA PHE A 104 -1.53 -15.75 -0.13
C PHE A 104 -0.11 -16.02 -0.64
N THR A 105 0.09 -17.15 -1.30
CA THR A 105 1.36 -17.55 -1.94
C THR A 105 1.83 -16.53 -2.95
N LYS A 106 0.93 -16.06 -3.83
CA LYS A 106 1.18 -14.99 -4.79
C LYS A 106 1.61 -13.70 -4.07
N GLY A 107 0.85 -13.29 -3.06
CA GLY A 107 1.18 -12.12 -2.23
C GLY A 107 2.57 -12.24 -1.59
N TYR A 108 2.84 -13.39 -0.96
CA TYR A 108 4.10 -13.69 -0.28
C TYR A 108 5.29 -13.59 -1.23
N LEU A 109 5.19 -14.23 -2.40
CA LEU A 109 6.19 -14.18 -3.45
C LEU A 109 6.46 -12.74 -3.90
N ILE A 110 5.40 -11.96 -4.15
CA ILE A 110 5.52 -10.54 -4.53
C ILE A 110 6.24 -9.75 -3.42
N GLY A 111 5.91 -10.00 -2.15
CA GLY A 111 6.52 -9.33 -1.01
C GLY A 111 8.02 -9.62 -0.87
N ILE A 112 8.42 -10.89 -1.04
CA ILE A 112 9.84 -11.28 -1.04
C ILE A 112 10.58 -10.58 -2.19
N VAL A 113 10.12 -10.79 -3.42
CA VAL A 113 10.81 -10.27 -4.62
C VAL A 113 10.88 -8.75 -4.59
N SER A 114 9.81 -8.07 -4.20
CA SER A 114 9.79 -6.61 -4.13
C SER A 114 10.78 -6.06 -3.09
N THR A 115 10.98 -6.77 -1.99
CA THR A 115 11.92 -6.37 -0.94
C THR A 115 13.36 -6.62 -1.39
N LEU A 116 13.67 -7.80 -1.95
CA LEU A 116 15.01 -8.15 -2.42
C LEU A 116 15.50 -7.25 -3.54
N MET A 117 14.60 -6.95 -4.49
CA MET A 117 14.90 -6.13 -5.66
C MET A 117 14.79 -4.62 -5.39
N LYS A 118 14.34 -4.23 -4.19
CA LYS A 118 14.05 -2.83 -3.81
C LYS A 118 13.14 -2.10 -4.80
N ARG A 119 12.32 -2.84 -5.53
CA ARG A 119 11.40 -2.34 -6.57
C ARG A 119 10.09 -3.09 -6.46
N ARG A 120 8.96 -2.42 -6.69
CA ARG A 120 7.65 -3.07 -6.59
C ARG A 120 7.39 -4.00 -7.77
N TYR A 121 6.97 -5.22 -7.48
CA TYR A 121 6.47 -6.17 -8.47
C TYR A 121 4.95 -6.33 -8.31
N GLU A 122 4.29 -6.68 -9.41
CA GLU A 122 2.93 -7.17 -9.44
C GLU A 122 2.95 -8.61 -9.94
N GLY A 123 2.08 -9.45 -9.38
CA GLY A 123 2.01 -10.86 -9.73
C GLY A 123 0.62 -11.25 -10.19
N LYS A 124 0.55 -12.16 -11.15
CA LYS A 124 -0.66 -12.86 -11.56
C LYS A 124 -0.43 -14.35 -11.47
N GLU A 125 -1.42 -15.07 -10.95
CA GLU A 125 -1.49 -16.51 -11.11
C GLU A 125 -2.14 -16.78 -12.47
N VAL A 126 -1.38 -17.38 -13.39
CA VAL A 126 -1.84 -17.67 -14.76
C VAL A 126 -2.43 -19.07 -14.90
N SER A 127 -2.09 -19.98 -13.99
CA SER A 127 -2.70 -21.29 -13.86
C SER A 127 -2.60 -21.75 -12.41
N CYS A 128 -3.61 -22.49 -11.94
CA CYS A 128 -3.65 -23.04 -10.59
C CYS A 128 -4.05 -24.53 -10.59
N ILE A 129 -3.54 -25.29 -9.61
CA ILE A 129 -3.92 -26.69 -9.41
C ILE A 129 -5.41 -26.80 -9.02
N SER A 130 -5.95 -25.83 -8.27
CA SER A 130 -7.37 -25.82 -7.90
C SER A 130 -8.29 -25.69 -9.12
N ASP A 131 -7.81 -25.08 -10.21
CA ASP A 131 -8.52 -24.98 -11.49
C ASP A 131 -8.30 -26.21 -12.40
N GLY A 132 -7.69 -27.29 -11.87
CA GLY A 132 -7.41 -28.52 -12.61
C GLY A 132 -6.10 -28.52 -13.40
N SER A 133 -5.23 -27.52 -13.20
CA SER A 133 -3.89 -27.52 -13.81
C SER A 133 -2.93 -28.45 -13.06
N HIS A 134 -1.80 -28.79 -13.68
CA HIS A 134 -0.79 -29.66 -13.04
C HIS A 134 0.12 -28.90 -12.07
N ARG A 135 0.28 -27.59 -12.26
CA ARG A 135 1.19 -26.73 -11.48
C ARG A 135 0.58 -25.34 -11.34
N CYS A 136 0.90 -24.64 -10.25
CA CYS A 136 0.50 -23.25 -10.05
C CYS A 136 1.59 -22.34 -10.65
N VAL A 137 1.27 -21.54 -11.66
CA VAL A 137 2.25 -20.71 -12.36
C VAL A 137 1.97 -19.25 -12.05
N HIS A 138 2.99 -18.57 -11.56
CA HIS A 138 2.94 -17.16 -11.18
C HIS A 138 3.89 -16.36 -12.06
N VAL A 139 3.35 -15.30 -12.66
CA VAL A 139 4.13 -14.35 -13.46
C VAL A 139 4.20 -13.05 -12.70
N LEU A 140 5.42 -12.62 -12.41
CA LEU A 140 5.72 -11.35 -11.77
C LEU A 140 6.32 -10.40 -12.79
N THR A 141 5.84 -9.17 -12.80
CA THR A 141 6.37 -8.09 -13.62
C THR A 141 6.63 -6.87 -12.75
N PRO A 142 7.66 -6.07 -13.01
CA PRO A 142 7.82 -4.80 -12.32
C PRO A 142 6.57 -3.95 -12.52
N SER A 143 6.03 -3.41 -11.43
CA SER A 143 4.90 -2.50 -11.53
C SER A 143 5.36 -1.25 -12.29
N ALA A 144 4.73 -0.97 -13.43
CA ALA A 144 5.00 0.23 -14.23
C ALA A 144 4.78 1.52 -13.41
N ASN A 145 4.00 1.43 -12.33
CA ASN A 145 3.65 2.53 -11.45
C ASN A 145 4.74 2.88 -10.42
N PHE A 146 5.87 2.18 -10.39
CA PHE A 146 7.01 2.49 -9.50
C PHE A 146 8.34 2.33 -10.25
N SER A 147 8.83 3.44 -10.79
CA SER A 147 10.26 3.64 -11.04
C SER A 147 10.92 4.20 -9.77
N ASP A 148 12.16 3.79 -9.50
CA ASP A 148 13.04 4.43 -8.51
C ASP A 148 13.51 5.83 -8.93
N GLU A 149 13.14 6.27 -10.14
CA GLU A 149 13.34 7.64 -10.56
C GLU A 149 12.33 8.56 -9.87
N ALA A 150 12.87 9.56 -9.15
CA ALA A 150 12.09 10.73 -8.72
C ALA A 150 11.34 11.29 -9.94
N PRO A 151 10.04 11.62 -9.79
CA PRO A 151 9.25 12.09 -10.92
C PRO A 151 9.90 13.34 -11.52
N LYS A 152 10.20 13.31 -12.82
CA LYS A 152 10.66 14.49 -13.56
C LYS A 152 9.46 15.42 -13.80
N ILE A 153 9.09 16.18 -12.77
CA ILE A 153 8.10 17.25 -12.89
C ILE A 153 8.83 18.50 -13.35
N ALA A 154 8.41 19.10 -14.46
CA ALA A 154 8.91 20.39 -14.93
C ALA A 154 8.28 21.52 -14.09
N TYR A 155 8.65 21.64 -12.81
CA TYR A 155 8.17 22.69 -11.91
C TYR A 155 9.29 23.69 -11.59
N ARG A 156 8.95 24.99 -11.58
CA ARG A 156 9.85 26.08 -11.17
C ARG A 156 9.64 26.33 -9.68
N PRO A 157 10.66 26.21 -8.83
CA PRO A 157 10.48 26.36 -7.39
C PRO A 157 10.22 27.82 -7.04
N ASP A 158 9.05 28.10 -6.47
CA ASP A 158 8.77 29.32 -5.72
C ASP A 158 8.52 28.87 -4.27
N ASN A 159 9.60 28.87 -3.48
CA ASN A 159 9.71 28.21 -2.19
C ASN A 159 8.90 28.96 -1.10
N LYS A 160 7.57 28.86 -1.13
CA LYS A 160 6.69 29.61 -0.22
C LYS A 160 6.30 28.86 1.05
N HIS A 161 6.34 27.53 1.08
CA HIS A 161 5.81 26.74 2.20
C HIS A 161 6.87 25.80 2.81
N ILE A 162 7.33 26.11 4.02
CA ILE A 162 8.25 25.25 4.78
C ILE A 162 7.42 24.26 5.62
N LEU A 163 7.35 23.01 5.17
CA LEU A 163 6.71 21.92 5.89
C LEU A 163 7.71 21.20 6.79
N LEU A 164 7.34 20.97 8.05
CA LEU A 164 8.14 20.31 9.06
C LEU A 164 7.76 18.82 9.12
N ASP A 165 8.78 17.96 9.09
CA ASP A 165 8.62 16.51 9.26
C ASP A 165 7.86 16.16 10.53
N GLY A 166 7.03 15.11 10.45
CA GLY A 166 6.24 14.60 11.58
C GLY A 166 4.99 15.41 11.90
N ASN A 167 4.56 16.33 11.01
CA ASN A 167 3.42 17.21 11.25
C ASN A 167 2.31 17.04 10.20
N ALA A 168 1.08 17.14 10.68
CA ALA A 168 -0.10 17.25 9.86
C ALA A 168 -0.61 18.68 9.80
N TYR A 169 -1.08 19.08 8.63
CA TYR A 169 -1.40 20.45 8.27
C TYR A 169 -2.84 20.58 7.79
N LEU A 170 -3.62 21.44 8.44
CA LEU A 170 -4.93 21.90 7.98
C LEU A 170 -4.71 23.10 7.06
N MET A 171 -5.30 23.04 5.86
CA MET A 171 -5.21 24.13 4.89
C MET A 171 -6.61 24.62 4.56
N GLU A 172 -6.97 25.79 5.06
CA GLU A 172 -8.25 26.42 4.80
C GLU A 172 -8.24 27.10 3.42
N MET A 173 -8.90 26.49 2.43
CA MET A 173 -8.87 26.96 1.05
C MET A 173 -10.15 26.64 0.29
N ASP A 174 -10.58 27.55 -0.59
CA ASP A 174 -11.76 27.38 -1.43
C ASP A 174 -11.51 26.43 -2.62
N ASP A 175 -10.25 26.39 -3.10
CA ASP A 175 -9.80 25.50 -4.17
C ASP A 175 -8.61 24.66 -3.69
N ASN A 176 -8.61 23.38 -4.06
CA ASN A 176 -7.57 22.43 -3.70
C ASN A 176 -6.29 22.60 -4.53
N SER A 177 -6.27 23.45 -5.57
CA SER A 177 -5.12 23.60 -6.48
C SER A 177 -3.81 23.86 -5.75
N GLU A 178 -3.79 24.77 -4.77
CA GLU A 178 -2.61 25.10 -3.97
C GLU A 178 -2.11 23.89 -3.15
N ALA A 179 -3.03 23.11 -2.56
CA ALA A 179 -2.67 21.88 -1.85
C ALA A 179 -2.00 20.84 -2.76
N TYR A 180 -2.48 20.71 -4.02
CA TYR A 180 -1.85 19.83 -5.01
C TYR A 180 -0.47 20.36 -5.43
N GLU A 181 -0.30 21.67 -5.58
CA GLU A 181 0.99 22.29 -5.90
C GLU A 181 2.03 22.04 -4.81
N ILE A 182 1.69 22.31 -3.55
CA ILE A 182 2.55 22.05 -2.38
C ILE A 182 2.91 20.57 -2.30
N PHE A 183 1.92 19.69 -2.50
CA PHE A 183 2.15 18.24 -2.52
C PHE A 183 3.15 17.84 -3.61
N LEU A 184 2.96 18.32 -4.85
CA LEU A 184 3.82 17.98 -5.97
C LEU A 184 5.23 18.55 -5.81
N GLU A 185 5.37 19.73 -5.21
CA GLU A 185 6.67 20.28 -4.86
C GLU A 185 7.44 19.33 -3.93
N GLN A 186 6.82 18.84 -2.86
CA GLN A 186 7.46 17.90 -1.94
C GLN A 186 7.84 16.59 -2.62
N VAL A 187 6.98 16.10 -3.53
CA VAL A 187 7.26 14.90 -4.32
C VAL A 187 8.42 15.13 -5.29
N SER A 188 8.51 16.30 -5.92
CA SER A 188 9.62 16.66 -6.81
C SER A 188 10.97 16.75 -6.08
N HIS A 189 10.95 17.10 -4.78
CA HIS A 189 12.12 17.07 -3.90
C HIS A 189 12.49 15.66 -3.40
N GLY A 190 11.86 14.62 -3.93
CA GLY A 190 12.20 13.21 -3.68
C GLY A 190 11.38 12.53 -2.58
N ARG A 191 10.40 13.21 -1.97
CA ARG A 191 9.45 12.53 -1.08
C ARG A 191 8.54 11.63 -1.90
N LYS A 192 8.22 10.46 -1.37
CA LYS A 192 7.17 9.62 -1.94
C LYS A 192 5.81 10.13 -1.46
N GLY A 193 4.87 10.25 -2.39
CA GLY A 193 3.55 10.84 -2.13
C GLY A 193 2.41 9.83 -2.21
N MET A 194 1.29 10.11 -1.54
CA MET A 194 0.01 9.43 -1.72
C MET A 194 -1.13 10.45 -1.71
N ILE A 195 -2.11 10.27 -2.59
CA ILE A 195 -3.28 11.16 -2.70
C ILE A 195 -4.54 10.38 -2.33
N ILE A 196 -5.38 10.96 -1.49
CA ILE A 196 -6.73 10.50 -1.20
C ILE A 196 -7.66 11.61 -1.64
N ALA A 197 -8.55 11.34 -2.58
CA ALA A 197 -9.45 12.37 -3.09
C ALA A 197 -10.84 11.86 -3.45
N ARG A 198 -11.83 12.76 -3.39
CA ARG A 198 -13.16 12.53 -3.97
C ARG A 198 -13.16 12.67 -5.49
N GLU A 199 -12.34 13.58 -6.02
CA GLU A 199 -12.26 13.80 -7.47
C GLU A 199 -11.71 12.55 -8.17
N TYR A 200 -12.31 12.21 -9.32
CA TYR A 200 -11.94 11.01 -10.07
C TYR A 200 -10.47 11.06 -10.52
N PRO A 201 -9.64 10.02 -10.27
CA PRO A 201 -8.19 10.14 -10.38
C PRO A 201 -7.70 10.56 -11.76
N GLU A 202 -8.29 10.07 -12.85
CA GLU A 202 -7.85 10.44 -14.20
C GLU A 202 -8.04 11.94 -14.51
N LYS A 203 -9.02 12.59 -13.88
CA LYS A 203 -9.18 14.06 -13.99
C LYS A 203 -8.06 14.79 -13.25
N VAL A 204 -7.73 14.33 -12.04
CA VAL A 204 -6.66 14.90 -11.21
C VAL A 204 -5.30 14.72 -11.90
N LYS A 205 -5.01 13.50 -12.37
CA LYS A 205 -3.78 13.19 -13.14
C LYS A 205 -3.62 14.10 -14.35
N LYS A 206 -4.68 14.24 -15.15
CA LYS A 206 -4.66 15.10 -16.34
C LYS A 206 -4.49 16.59 -15.99
N ARG A 207 -5.09 17.06 -14.89
CA ARG A 207 -5.03 18.48 -14.48
C ARG A 207 -3.63 18.86 -13.99
N TYR A 208 -3.02 18.01 -13.16
CA TYR A 208 -1.77 18.34 -12.47
C TYR A 208 -0.53 17.62 -13.00
N GLY A 209 -0.67 16.83 -14.08
CA GLY A 209 0.46 16.08 -14.66
C GLY A 209 1.02 15.01 -13.73
N ILE A 210 0.14 14.34 -12.99
CA ILE A 210 0.52 13.35 -11.96
C ILE A 210 0.59 11.97 -12.58
N ASP A 211 1.80 11.42 -12.64
CA ASP A 211 2.05 10.03 -13.00
C ASP A 211 2.74 9.31 -11.84
N ASN A 212 2.43 8.02 -11.65
CA ASN A 212 3.10 7.13 -10.68
C ASN A 212 2.98 7.51 -9.19
N ILE A 213 1.95 8.27 -8.81
CA ILE A 213 1.63 8.54 -7.39
C ILE A 213 0.46 7.63 -6.95
N PRO A 214 0.61 6.83 -5.88
CA PRO A 214 -0.49 6.12 -5.25
C PRO A 214 -1.72 7.00 -5.01
N PHE A 215 -2.88 6.53 -5.44
CA PHE A 215 -4.12 7.29 -5.40
C PHE A 215 -5.23 6.44 -4.79
N LEU A 216 -5.95 6.97 -3.81
CA LEU A 216 -7.20 6.41 -3.31
C LEU A 216 -8.37 7.31 -3.70
N TRP A 217 -9.33 6.73 -4.39
CA TRP A 217 -10.52 7.44 -4.82
C TRP A 217 -11.68 7.17 -3.86
N LEU A 218 -12.17 8.19 -3.18
CA LEU A 218 -13.33 8.08 -2.29
C LEU A 218 -14.62 8.02 -3.12
N SER A 219 -15.15 6.81 -3.32
CA SER A 219 -16.33 6.57 -4.15
C SER A 219 -17.05 5.28 -3.75
N PHE A 220 -18.33 5.17 -4.08
CA PHE A 220 -19.12 3.94 -3.93
C PHE A 220 -19.00 3.01 -5.16
N GLU A 221 -18.21 3.42 -6.16
CA GLU A 221 -17.93 2.61 -7.36
C GLU A 221 -17.08 1.39 -7.02
N ARG A 222 -17.51 0.18 -7.37
CA ARG A 222 -16.87 -1.06 -6.90
C ARG A 222 -15.88 -1.66 -7.91
N ASP A 223 -15.91 -1.20 -9.15
CA ASP A 223 -15.19 -1.85 -10.25
C ASP A 223 -13.71 -1.44 -10.36
N ARG A 224 -13.15 -0.70 -9.39
CA ARG A 224 -11.76 -0.20 -9.47
C ARG A 224 -10.98 -0.44 -8.19
N LYS A 225 -9.78 -1.02 -8.34
CA LYS A 225 -8.87 -1.39 -7.25
C LYS A 225 -8.43 -0.24 -6.35
N TYR A 226 -8.45 1.00 -6.84
CA TYR A 226 -8.08 2.20 -6.08
C TYR A 226 -9.30 2.90 -5.44
N THR A 227 -10.51 2.37 -5.60
CA THR A 227 -11.70 2.97 -5.01
C THR A 227 -11.89 2.52 -3.57
N ARG A 228 -12.17 3.45 -2.67
CA ARG A 228 -12.51 3.18 -1.27
C ARG A 228 -13.85 3.81 -0.95
N GLU A 229 -14.77 3.00 -0.43
CA GLU A 229 -16.05 3.51 0.06
C GLU A 229 -15.79 4.50 1.21
N PRO A 230 -16.32 5.74 1.15
CA PRO A 230 -16.05 6.78 2.14
C PRO A 230 -16.57 6.42 3.55
N THR A 231 -17.50 5.48 3.66
CA THR A 231 -18.03 4.95 4.93
C THR A 231 -17.07 3.95 5.59
N ASN A 232 -16.13 3.37 4.84
CA ASN A 232 -15.16 2.41 5.34
C ASN A 232 -13.88 3.10 5.82
N ILE A 233 -14.02 3.93 6.86
CA ILE A 233 -12.90 4.61 7.53
C ILE A 233 -11.75 3.66 7.93
N PRO A 234 -12.02 2.47 8.52
CA PRO A 234 -10.95 1.56 8.91
C PRO A 234 -10.07 1.11 7.73
N LEU A 235 -10.67 0.85 6.57
CA LEU A 235 -9.94 0.46 5.36
C LEU A 235 -9.05 1.61 4.87
N ILE A 236 -9.62 2.81 4.75
CA ILE A 236 -8.87 4.01 4.32
C ILE A 236 -7.68 4.25 5.27
N TYR A 237 -7.91 4.18 6.58
CA TYR A 237 -6.84 4.32 7.58
C TYR A 237 -5.76 3.27 7.40
N SER A 238 -6.14 2.01 7.20
CA SER A 238 -5.19 0.90 7.08
C SER A 238 -4.25 1.09 5.88
N GLU A 239 -4.75 1.63 4.77
CA GLU A 239 -3.94 1.88 3.57
C GLU A 239 -3.00 3.05 3.72
N VAL A 240 -3.47 4.16 4.28
CA VAL A 240 -2.60 5.32 4.56
C VAL A 240 -1.52 4.92 5.57
N LYS A 241 -1.89 4.19 6.63
CA LYS A 241 -0.93 3.67 7.61
C LYS A 241 0.09 2.75 6.97
N ASN A 242 -0.33 1.83 6.10
CA ASN A 242 0.59 0.94 5.39
C ASN A 242 1.58 1.70 4.52
N PHE A 243 1.11 2.75 3.84
CA PHE A 243 1.95 3.61 3.03
C PHE A 243 3.01 4.31 3.89
N LEU A 244 2.60 4.94 4.99
CA LEU A 244 3.49 5.62 5.93
C LEU A 244 4.51 4.68 6.58
N ASP A 245 4.07 3.51 7.06
CA ASP A 245 4.95 2.51 7.70
C ASP A 245 6.01 1.92 6.73
N THR A 246 5.73 1.92 5.42
CA THR A 246 6.65 1.40 4.40
C THR A 246 7.51 2.46 3.75
N THR A 247 7.18 3.74 3.98
CA THR A 247 7.74 4.87 3.25
C THR A 247 8.13 5.98 4.22
N PRO A 248 9.38 5.99 4.72
CA PRO A 248 9.82 7.01 5.66
C PRO A 248 9.75 8.40 5.04
N LYS A 249 9.36 9.41 5.83
CA LYS A 249 9.21 10.81 5.39
C LYS A 249 8.27 11.03 4.21
N ALA A 250 7.30 10.13 4.04
CA ALA A 250 6.26 10.23 3.03
C ALA A 250 5.38 11.48 3.21
N ILE A 251 4.78 11.92 2.10
CA ILE A 251 3.76 12.97 2.12
C ILE A 251 2.41 12.41 1.69
N VAL A 252 1.35 12.79 2.40
CA VAL A 252 -0.02 12.37 2.12
C VAL A 252 -0.87 13.60 1.89
N LEU A 253 -1.59 13.66 0.76
CA LEU A 253 -2.61 14.68 0.49
C LEU A 253 -4.00 14.07 0.66
N PHE A 254 -4.81 14.64 1.54
CA PHE A 254 -6.18 14.21 1.80
C PHE A 254 -7.21 15.24 1.31
N SER A 255 -7.49 15.24 0.01
CA SER A 255 -8.44 16.15 -0.66
C SER A 255 -9.84 15.54 -0.77
N GLY A 256 -10.49 15.34 0.38
CA GLY A 256 -11.85 14.78 0.43
C GLY A 256 -12.39 14.56 1.83
N ILE A 257 -11.86 15.26 2.83
CA ILE A 257 -12.25 15.07 4.22
C ILE A 257 -13.70 15.52 4.45
N GLU A 258 -14.16 16.56 3.75
CA GLU A 258 -15.53 17.07 3.78
C GLU A 258 -16.51 16.02 3.27
N TYR A 259 -16.10 15.29 2.23
CA TYR A 259 -16.89 14.18 1.73
C TYR A 259 -16.98 13.06 2.77
N LEU A 260 -15.87 12.75 3.44
CA LEU A 260 -15.84 11.78 4.52
C LEU A 260 -16.75 12.17 5.68
N ILE A 261 -16.76 13.46 6.05
CA ILE A 261 -17.66 14.04 7.06
C ILE A 261 -19.11 14.00 6.59
N SER A 262 -19.40 14.22 5.30
CA SER A 262 -20.77 14.12 4.78
C SER A 262 -21.35 12.70 4.81
N GLN A 263 -20.48 11.68 4.75
CA GLN A 263 -20.87 10.26 4.73
C GLN A 263 -20.78 9.59 6.10
N ASN A 264 -20.22 10.26 7.11
CA ASN A 264 -19.97 9.71 8.43
C ASN A 264 -20.34 10.72 9.52
N THR A 265 -20.25 10.33 10.80
CA THR A 265 -20.34 11.32 11.86
C THR A 265 -19.00 12.05 12.00
N PHE A 266 -19.02 13.37 12.23
CA PHE A 266 -17.80 14.15 12.43
C PHE A 266 -16.87 13.54 13.49
N VAL A 267 -17.44 13.03 14.60
CA VAL A 267 -16.66 12.38 15.67
C VAL A 267 -15.85 11.18 15.16
N LYS A 268 -16.37 10.38 14.23
CA LYS A 268 -15.61 9.26 13.63
C LYS A 268 -14.47 9.77 12.77
N VAL A 269 -14.71 10.82 11.99
CA VAL A 269 -13.69 11.41 11.12
C VAL A 269 -12.61 12.12 11.93
N LEU A 270 -12.97 12.81 13.01
CA LEU A 270 -12.00 13.43 13.92
C LEU A 270 -11.06 12.39 14.53
N LYS A 271 -11.59 11.25 15.01
CA LYS A 271 -10.76 10.14 15.51
C LYS A 271 -9.84 9.57 14.44
N PHE A 272 -10.32 9.49 13.20
CA PHE A 272 -9.52 9.07 12.07
C PHE A 272 -8.36 10.03 11.80
N VAL A 273 -8.61 11.34 11.79
CA VAL A 273 -7.58 12.37 11.64
C VAL A 273 -6.58 12.33 12.79
N GLN A 274 -7.03 12.14 14.03
CA GLN A 274 -6.16 11.98 15.20
C GLN A 274 -5.20 10.79 15.05
N LEU A 275 -5.73 9.62 14.69
CA LEU A 275 -4.91 8.42 14.46
C LEU A 275 -3.92 8.61 13.30
N LEU A 276 -4.32 9.31 12.23
CA LEU A 276 -3.41 9.64 11.14
C LEU A 276 -2.31 10.60 11.61
N ASN A 277 -2.64 11.63 12.37
CA ASN A 277 -1.66 12.58 12.89
C ASN A 277 -0.62 11.89 13.79
N GLU A 278 -1.07 10.99 14.68
CA GLU A 278 -0.17 10.15 15.48
C GLU A 278 0.78 9.34 14.60
N ASN A 279 0.28 8.72 13.53
CA ASN A 279 1.11 7.92 12.63
C ASN A 279 2.11 8.78 11.83
N ILE A 280 1.68 9.97 11.39
CA ILE A 280 2.52 10.96 10.71
C ILE A 280 3.69 11.38 11.60
N SER A 281 3.44 11.65 12.89
CA SER A 281 4.49 11.97 13.86
C SER A 281 5.46 10.81 14.10
N ILE A 282 4.99 9.55 14.10
CA ILE A 282 5.86 8.38 14.30
C ILE A 282 6.76 8.12 13.07
N THR A 283 6.28 8.43 11.87
CA THR A 283 6.96 8.10 10.59
C THR A 283 7.77 9.26 10.00
N ASP A 284 7.87 10.38 10.72
CA ASP A 284 8.39 11.66 10.22
C ASP A 284 7.74 12.11 8.90
N GLY A 285 6.48 11.70 8.70
CA GLY A 285 5.71 12.00 7.49
C GLY A 285 5.15 13.42 7.48
N VAL A 286 4.43 13.77 6.42
CA VAL A 286 3.69 15.02 6.31
C VAL A 286 2.28 14.72 5.81
N LEU A 287 1.27 15.26 6.49
CA LEU A 287 -0.12 15.18 6.03
C LEU A 287 -0.60 16.57 5.64
N LEU A 288 -1.16 16.69 4.45
CA LEU A 288 -1.81 17.87 3.91
C LEU A 288 -3.31 17.61 3.87
N LEU A 289 -4.09 18.39 4.61
CA LEU A 289 -5.53 18.24 4.73
C LEU A 289 -6.21 19.56 4.33
N PRO A 290 -6.46 19.78 3.02
CA PRO A 290 -7.25 20.91 2.59
C PRO A 290 -8.71 20.76 3.03
N VAL A 291 -9.29 21.86 3.49
CA VAL A 291 -10.68 21.98 3.91
C VAL A 291 -11.25 23.30 3.41
N SER A 292 -12.43 23.24 2.80
CA SER A 292 -13.19 24.47 2.53
C SER A 292 -13.74 25.06 3.84
N PRO A 293 -13.51 26.36 4.12
CA PRO A 293 -13.96 27.01 5.37
C PRO A 293 -15.47 26.91 5.60
N ASP A 294 -16.25 26.89 4.51
CA ASP A 294 -17.71 26.85 4.53
C ASP A 294 -18.30 25.43 4.66
N ALA A 295 -17.47 24.40 4.54
CA ALA A 295 -17.92 23.01 4.56
C ALA A 295 -18.13 22.46 5.99
N LEU A 296 -17.57 23.11 7.01
CA LEU A 296 -17.62 22.68 8.40
C LEU A 296 -18.14 23.80 9.29
N ASN A 297 -18.80 23.43 10.39
CA ASN A 297 -19.20 24.45 11.36
C ASN A 297 -17.99 24.90 12.21
N GLN A 298 -18.08 26.10 12.80
CA GLN A 298 -16.97 26.68 13.59
C GLN A 298 -16.47 25.78 14.74
N LYS A 299 -17.34 24.92 15.28
CA LYS A 299 -16.94 24.00 16.36
C LYS A 299 -16.09 22.86 15.80
N GLU A 300 -16.45 22.32 14.66
CA GLU A 300 -15.73 21.25 13.96
C GLU A 300 -14.36 21.71 13.48
N VAL A 301 -14.28 22.92 12.88
CA VAL A 301 -13.00 23.53 12.49
C VAL A 301 -12.06 23.66 13.69
N LYS A 302 -12.53 24.24 14.80
CA LYS A 302 -11.74 24.34 16.03
C LYS A 302 -11.29 23.00 16.62
N GLN A 303 -12.03 21.92 16.36
CA GLN A 303 -11.61 20.59 16.78
C GLN A 303 -10.50 20.04 15.89
N LEU A 304 -10.53 20.33 14.59
CA LEU A 304 -9.44 19.97 13.66
C LEU A 304 -8.18 20.82 13.89
N GLU A 305 -8.32 22.14 14.07
CA GLU A 305 -7.20 23.07 14.37
C GLU A 305 -6.45 22.72 15.67
N ARG A 306 -7.09 22.02 16.61
CA ARG A 306 -6.43 21.55 17.83
C ARG A 306 -5.52 20.35 17.59
N GLU A 307 -5.81 19.57 16.55
CA GLU A 307 -5.05 18.37 16.18
C GLU A 307 -3.99 18.69 15.13
N LEU A 308 -4.29 19.63 14.23
CA LEU A 308 -3.48 19.92 13.04
C LEU A 308 -2.81 21.29 13.15
N ARG A 309 -1.66 21.45 12.50
CA ARG A 309 -1.02 22.76 12.35
C ARG A 309 -1.64 23.52 11.19
N ASN A 310 -1.62 24.84 11.25
CA ASN A 310 -1.93 25.67 10.09
C ASN A 310 -0.64 25.86 9.25
N VAL A 311 -0.77 25.84 7.92
CA VAL A 311 0.33 26.11 6.97
C VAL A 311 0.63 27.60 6.91
#